data_AF-A0A164M372-F1
#
_entry.id   AF-A0A164M372-F1
#
_cell.length_a   1.000
_cell.length_b   1.000
_cell.length_c   1.000
_cell.angle_alpha   90.00
_cell.angle_beta   90.00
_cell.angle_gamma   90.00
#
_symmetry.space_group_name_H-M   'P 1'
#
loop_
_entity.id
_entity.type
_entity.pdbx_description
1 polymer ?
#
loop_
_entity_poly.entity_id
_entity_poly.type
_entity_poly.pdbx_seq_one_letter_code
_entity_poly.pdbx_strand_id
1 'polypeptide(L)'
;MPNGQALHVQTLPTSSRSELGSVENQRCLLHRAEREGASQRPPQRHHPYGPDPTHVLRVRHIPSAVADQLPKRFQRPAVLPEWATVLLECADTPTVREARRYLVPNSTFFSEDDAIKRERQIINWLSIRDQWFYHLRQQGLDTNAVLDRDDWRQFLSHTPERGSFGRKRKNLTIFDKLLPDGAFKIAPDTSTLPFWWFDRPYNRGDEEALIVTQGLVMWELDELTFQQEFLALQRNISIRAGHPENELDTRRNMVFNIWDAYKREHGIYFKSPPVEDRGIGSFIWNFGVPAVDAARAVMESWPDSPQILRSPLVRPVEANTIPVVQSLRMEMARFFCRTYLKHFARFPIVPTQFPIPYST
;
A
#
# COMPACT_ATOMS: atom_id res chain seq x y z
N MET A 1 -23.10 6.02 -30.03
CA MET A 1 -22.08 4.99 -30.31
C MET A 1 -20.78 5.71 -30.66
N PRO A 2 -19.80 5.75 -29.75
CA PRO A 2 -18.42 5.92 -30.20
C PRO A 2 -17.45 4.91 -29.53
N ASN A 3 -16.72 4.23 -30.41
CA ASN A 3 -15.34 3.77 -30.34
C ASN A 3 -14.84 3.12 -29.04
N GLY A 4 -14.88 1.78 -29.02
CA GLY A 4 -14.00 0.98 -28.18
C GLY A 4 -12.57 1.05 -28.69
N GLN A 5 -11.73 1.87 -28.06
CA GLN A 5 -10.29 1.79 -28.21
C GLN A 5 -9.78 0.65 -27.33
N ALA A 6 -9.09 -0.31 -27.97
CA ALA A 6 -8.45 -1.43 -27.30
C ALA A 6 -7.37 -0.91 -26.35
N LEU A 7 -7.53 -1.23 -25.07
CA LEU A 7 -6.60 -0.90 -24.00
C LEU A 7 -5.39 -1.86 -24.09
N HIS A 8 -4.18 -1.35 -23.82
CA HIS A 8 -2.97 -2.15 -23.82
C HIS A 8 -2.17 -1.88 -22.54
N VAL A 9 -1.98 -2.93 -21.74
CA VAL A 9 -1.16 -2.90 -20.52
C VAL A 9 0.32 -2.79 -20.88
N GLN A 10 0.95 -1.65 -20.58
CA GLN A 10 2.40 -1.51 -20.57
C GLN A 10 3.00 -2.37 -19.44
N THR A 11 3.61 -3.47 -19.85
CA THR A 11 4.41 -4.39 -19.01
C THR A 11 5.86 -3.92 -18.87
N LEU A 12 6.25 -2.85 -19.58
CA LEU A 12 7.63 -2.41 -19.73
C LEU A 12 7.98 -1.25 -18.78
N PRO A 13 9.06 -1.39 -17.97
CA PRO A 13 9.66 -0.24 -17.28
C PRO A 13 10.13 0.78 -18.33
N THR A 14 9.78 2.06 -18.14
CA THR A 14 10.32 3.15 -18.97
C THR A 14 11.84 3.25 -18.78
N SER A 15 12.56 3.37 -19.89
CA SER A 15 13.97 3.00 -20.07
C SER A 15 14.98 3.62 -19.10
N SER A 16 14.65 4.75 -18.47
CA SER A 16 15.56 5.44 -17.54
C SER A 16 15.69 4.76 -16.16
N ARG A 17 14.74 3.91 -15.74
CA ARG A 17 14.83 3.12 -14.49
C ARG A 17 15.34 1.69 -14.68
N SER A 18 15.15 1.10 -15.86
CA SER A 18 15.58 -0.28 -16.17
C SER A 18 17.10 -0.42 -16.31
N GLU A 19 17.79 0.62 -16.80
CA GLU A 19 19.25 0.58 -16.94
C GLU A 19 19.97 0.60 -15.58
N LEU A 20 19.40 1.26 -14.56
CA LEU A 20 19.97 1.33 -13.22
C LEU A 20 19.67 0.07 -12.38
N GLY A 21 18.48 -0.53 -12.52
CA GLY A 21 18.13 -1.79 -11.85
C GLY A 21 19.00 -2.97 -12.29
N SER A 22 19.53 -2.95 -13.51
CA SER A 22 20.47 -3.96 -14.01
C SER A 22 21.87 -3.79 -13.38
N VAL A 23 22.35 -2.55 -13.23
CA VAL A 23 23.68 -2.24 -12.70
C VAL A 23 23.76 -2.46 -11.19
N GLU A 24 22.70 -2.15 -10.44
CA GLU A 24 22.62 -2.39 -8.99
C GLU A 24 22.43 -3.88 -8.66
N ASN A 25 21.68 -4.63 -9.47
CA ASN A 25 21.56 -6.10 -9.34
C ASN A 25 22.89 -6.82 -9.62
N GLN A 26 23.69 -6.37 -10.59
CA GLN A 26 25.03 -6.93 -10.84
C GLN A 26 25.96 -6.72 -9.64
N ARG A 27 25.88 -5.57 -8.94
CA ARG A 27 26.62 -5.33 -7.69
C ARG A 27 26.16 -6.24 -6.53
N CYS A 28 24.86 -6.48 -6.40
CA CYS A 28 24.32 -7.40 -5.38
C CYS A 28 24.70 -8.87 -5.64
N LEU A 29 24.73 -9.31 -6.89
CA LEU A 29 25.15 -10.66 -7.26
C LEU A 29 26.66 -10.89 -7.05
N LEU A 30 27.49 -9.87 -7.30
CA LEU A 30 28.93 -9.92 -7.02
C LEU A 30 29.21 -10.03 -5.51
N HIS A 31 28.52 -9.27 -4.66
CA HIS A 31 28.63 -9.39 -3.21
C HIS A 31 28.11 -10.73 -2.64
N ARG A 32 27.21 -11.41 -3.38
CA ARG A 32 26.72 -12.74 -3.02
C ARG A 32 27.71 -13.84 -3.40
N ALA A 33 28.36 -13.72 -4.56
CA ALA A 33 29.39 -14.65 -5.00
C ALA A 33 30.65 -14.64 -4.10
N GLU A 34 31.01 -13.48 -3.53
CA GLU A 34 32.10 -13.37 -2.55
C GLU A 34 31.79 -14.05 -1.19
N ARG A 35 30.51 -14.30 -0.87
CA ARG A 35 30.08 -14.95 0.38
C ARG A 35 29.94 -16.47 0.29
N GLU A 36 30.01 -17.06 -0.90
CA GLU A 36 29.95 -18.52 -1.08
C GLU A 36 31.27 -19.25 -0.72
N GLY A 37 32.32 -18.50 -0.34
CA GLY A 37 33.63 -19.04 0.04
C GLY A 37 33.85 -19.38 1.52
N ALA A 38 32.93 -19.08 2.44
CA ALA A 38 33.24 -19.27 3.88
C ALA A 38 32.05 -19.72 4.76
N SER A 39 32.21 -20.95 5.26
CA SER A 39 31.74 -21.49 6.55
C SER A 39 30.26 -21.86 6.72
N GLN A 40 30.07 -23.18 6.90
CA GLN A 40 28.81 -23.85 7.25
C GLN A 40 28.32 -23.42 8.64
N ARG A 41 27.17 -22.72 8.69
CA ARG A 41 26.37 -22.56 9.91
C ARG A 41 25.14 -23.48 9.85
N PRO A 42 24.66 -23.99 11.00
CA PRO A 42 23.56 -24.96 11.05
C PRO A 42 22.25 -24.34 10.52
N PRO A 43 21.33 -25.16 10.00
CA PRO A 43 20.14 -24.68 9.30
C PRO A 43 19.18 -24.00 10.27
N GLN A 44 19.19 -22.66 10.30
CA GLN A 44 18.10 -21.87 10.87
C GLN A 44 16.84 -22.14 10.03
N ARG A 45 15.89 -22.88 10.62
CA ARG A 45 14.60 -23.13 9.99
C ARG A 45 13.84 -21.81 9.88
N HIS A 46 13.75 -21.27 8.66
CA HIS A 46 12.85 -20.17 8.32
C HIS A 46 11.40 -20.57 8.63
N HIS A 47 10.65 -19.67 9.31
CA HIS A 47 9.25 -19.90 9.69
C HIS A 47 8.28 -19.01 8.86
N PRO A 48 7.15 -19.54 8.36
CA PRO A 48 6.50 -19.03 7.13
C PRO A 48 5.55 -17.83 7.28
N TYR A 49 5.47 -17.14 8.43
CA TYR A 49 4.28 -16.34 8.76
C TYR A 49 4.49 -14.98 9.46
N GLY A 50 5.59 -14.27 9.19
CA GLY A 50 5.68 -12.81 9.39
C GLY A 50 5.41 -12.05 8.09
N PRO A 51 5.22 -10.71 8.07
CA PRO A 51 5.55 -9.93 6.89
C PRO A 51 7.07 -10.05 6.72
N ASP A 52 7.48 -11.11 6.04
CA ASP A 52 8.82 -11.24 5.50
C ASP A 52 9.03 -10.04 4.55
N PRO A 53 10.19 -9.37 4.54
CA PRO A 53 10.55 -8.50 3.43
C PRO A 53 10.23 -9.17 2.08
N THR A 54 10.38 -10.49 1.93
CA THR A 54 9.95 -11.19 0.70
C THR A 54 8.44 -11.18 0.46
N HIS A 55 7.58 -11.07 1.47
CA HIS A 55 6.11 -10.96 1.30
C HIS A 55 5.66 -9.54 0.92
N VAL A 56 6.43 -8.53 1.33
CA VAL A 56 6.25 -7.12 0.95
C VAL A 56 6.91 -6.82 -0.41
N LEU A 57 7.97 -7.55 -0.74
CA LEU A 57 8.86 -7.32 -1.89
C LEU A 57 8.84 -8.48 -2.90
N ARG A 58 7.72 -9.17 -3.13
CA ARG A 58 7.66 -10.17 -4.22
C ARG A 58 7.73 -9.49 -5.60
N VAL A 59 8.87 -8.90 -5.92
CA VAL A 59 9.27 -8.51 -7.27
C VAL A 59 9.73 -9.80 -7.94
N ARG A 60 8.82 -10.52 -8.59
CA ARG A 60 9.23 -11.50 -9.60
C ARG A 60 9.56 -10.72 -10.86
N HIS A 61 10.85 -10.59 -11.16
CA HIS A 61 11.28 -10.06 -12.44
C HIS A 61 10.86 -11.06 -13.53
N ILE A 62 9.86 -10.70 -14.34
CA ILE A 62 9.58 -11.40 -15.59
C ILE A 62 10.47 -10.73 -16.65
N PRO A 63 11.35 -11.46 -17.35
CA PRO A 63 12.09 -10.90 -18.47
C PRO A 63 11.13 -10.27 -19.48
N SER A 64 11.41 -9.02 -19.86
CA SER A 64 10.56 -8.17 -20.69
C SER A 64 10.13 -8.80 -22.03
N ALA A 65 10.93 -9.70 -22.61
CA ALA A 65 10.59 -10.40 -23.85
C ALA A 65 9.54 -11.53 -23.70
N VAL A 66 9.21 -11.94 -22.47
CA VAL A 66 8.22 -13.01 -22.17
C VAL A 66 6.95 -12.43 -21.53
N ALA A 67 7.01 -11.19 -21.01
CA ALA A 67 5.90 -10.53 -20.34
C ALA A 67 4.69 -10.28 -21.27
N ASP A 68 4.94 -10.02 -22.55
CA ASP A 68 3.90 -9.76 -23.55
C ASP A 68 3.21 -11.04 -24.07
N GLN A 69 3.73 -12.23 -23.73
CA GLN A 69 3.17 -13.53 -24.15
C GLN A 69 2.53 -14.32 -22.99
N LEU A 70 2.65 -13.84 -21.75
CA LEU A 70 2.00 -14.46 -20.60
C LEU A 70 0.54 -13.98 -20.50
N PRO A 71 -0.42 -14.84 -20.10
CA PRO A 71 -1.78 -14.39 -19.85
C PRO A 71 -1.76 -13.19 -18.92
N LYS A 72 -2.59 -12.16 -19.21
CA LYS A 72 -2.73 -10.92 -18.42
C LYS A 72 -3.07 -11.29 -16.98
N ARG A 73 -2.04 -11.54 -16.19
CA ARG A 73 -2.19 -12.03 -14.83
C ARG A 73 -2.24 -10.83 -13.91
N PHE A 74 -3.25 -10.81 -13.05
CA PHE A 74 -3.31 -9.83 -11.96
C PHE A 74 -1.98 -9.83 -11.17
N GLN A 75 -1.42 -8.64 -10.99
CA GLN A 75 -0.28 -8.39 -10.12
C GLN A 75 -0.69 -7.34 -9.09
N ARG A 76 -0.25 -7.50 -7.84
CA ARG A 76 -0.43 -6.44 -6.85
C ARG A 76 0.33 -5.18 -7.30
N PRO A 77 -0.14 -3.99 -6.90
CA PRO A 77 0.60 -2.75 -7.11
C PRO A 77 2.04 -2.89 -6.61
N ALA A 78 3.01 -2.55 -7.47
CA ALA A 78 4.42 -2.66 -7.11
C ALA A 78 4.76 -1.63 -6.04
N VAL A 79 5.56 -2.01 -5.04
CA VAL A 79 6.13 -1.06 -4.07
C VAL A 79 6.97 -0.02 -4.81
N LEU A 80 6.94 1.24 -4.35
CA LEU A 80 7.82 2.27 -4.90
C LEU A 80 9.30 1.87 -4.79
N PRO A 81 10.14 2.04 -5.83
CA PRO A 81 11.49 1.48 -5.84
C PRO A 81 12.37 1.89 -4.67
N GLU A 82 12.32 3.17 -4.27
CA GLU A 82 13.10 3.71 -3.15
C GLU A 82 12.75 2.99 -1.83
N TRP A 83 11.45 2.72 -1.64
CA TRP A 83 10.93 2.02 -0.47
C TRP A 83 11.24 0.53 -0.51
N ALA A 84 11.19 -0.06 -1.70
CA ALA A 84 11.54 -1.46 -1.91
C ALA A 84 13.02 -1.73 -1.55
N THR A 85 13.92 -0.88 -2.05
CA THR A 85 15.36 -0.94 -1.75
C THR A 85 15.61 -0.84 -0.25
N VAL A 86 14.98 0.11 0.43
CA VAL A 86 15.18 0.31 1.87
C VAL A 86 14.64 -0.86 2.71
N LEU A 87 13.51 -1.45 2.32
CA LEU A 87 12.99 -2.64 3.00
C LEU A 87 13.97 -3.81 2.87
N LEU A 88 14.66 -3.95 1.73
CA LEU A 88 15.75 -4.93 1.57
C LEU A 88 16.96 -4.60 2.44
N GLU A 89 17.36 -3.32 2.54
CA GLU A 89 18.45 -2.89 3.44
C GLU A 89 18.18 -3.28 4.90
N CYS A 90 16.91 -3.26 5.30
CA CYS A 90 16.49 -3.53 6.68
C CYS A 90 16.07 -4.99 6.92
N ALA A 91 16.16 -5.87 5.92
CA ALA A 91 15.56 -7.21 5.94
C ALA A 91 16.04 -8.09 7.11
N ASP A 92 17.30 -7.95 7.51
CA ASP A 92 17.93 -8.73 8.59
C ASP A 92 17.66 -8.14 9.98
N THR A 93 16.94 -7.02 10.08
CA THR A 93 16.64 -6.37 11.36
C THR A 93 15.65 -7.22 12.15
N PRO A 94 15.94 -7.58 13.42
CA PRO A 94 15.04 -8.39 14.21
C PRO A 94 13.71 -7.66 14.44
N THR A 95 12.60 -8.35 14.17
CA THR A 95 11.25 -7.84 14.41
C THR A 95 10.60 -8.58 15.58
N VAL A 96 9.80 -7.87 16.37
CA VAL A 96 8.98 -8.44 17.45
C VAL A 96 7.59 -8.78 16.92
N ARG A 97 7.04 -9.90 17.41
CA ARG A 97 5.66 -10.30 17.12
C ARG A 97 4.72 -9.55 18.04
N GLU A 98 4.15 -8.46 17.57
CA GLU A 98 3.04 -7.77 18.24
C GLU A 98 1.72 -8.00 17.51
N ALA A 99 0.66 -8.25 18.28
CA ALA A 99 -0.69 -8.39 17.76
C ALA A 99 -1.16 -7.04 17.23
N ARG A 100 -1.11 -6.87 15.91
CA ARG A 100 -1.54 -5.64 15.25
C ARG A 100 -3.02 -5.70 14.86
N ARG A 101 -3.68 -4.57 15.08
CA ARG A 101 -5.02 -4.30 14.57
C ARG A 101 -4.97 -3.32 13.40
N TYR A 102 -5.93 -3.43 12.50
CA TYR A 102 -6.00 -2.68 11.26
C TYR A 102 -7.40 -2.08 11.07
N LEU A 103 -7.44 -0.80 10.67
CA LEU A 103 -8.70 -0.13 10.31
C LEU A 103 -9.25 -0.60 8.97
N VAL A 104 -8.37 -1.05 8.07
CA VAL A 104 -8.71 -1.57 6.74
C VAL A 104 -7.84 -2.80 6.47
N PRO A 105 -8.27 -3.75 5.62
CA PRO A 105 -7.40 -4.84 5.21
C PRO A 105 -6.23 -4.30 4.38
N ASN A 106 -5.05 -4.91 4.49
CA ASN A 106 -3.93 -4.56 3.59
C ASN A 106 -3.95 -5.43 2.32
N SER A 107 -3.25 -5.02 1.27
CA SER A 107 -3.23 -5.77 0.00
C SER A 107 -2.67 -7.19 0.14
N THR A 108 -1.78 -7.43 1.12
CA THR A 108 -1.18 -8.76 1.37
C THR A 108 -2.20 -9.79 1.86
N PHE A 109 -3.40 -9.38 2.27
CA PHE A 109 -4.47 -10.29 2.66
C PHE A 109 -5.20 -10.89 1.44
N PHE A 110 -5.02 -10.30 0.26
CA PHE A 110 -5.67 -10.72 -0.97
C PHE A 110 -4.81 -11.72 -1.74
N SER A 111 -5.48 -12.65 -2.44
CA SER A 111 -4.82 -13.76 -3.11
C SER A 111 -4.33 -13.35 -4.51
N GLU A 112 -3.04 -13.48 -4.77
CA GLU A 112 -2.49 -13.25 -6.11
C GLU A 112 -2.68 -14.46 -7.02
N ASP A 113 -2.44 -15.65 -6.48
CA ASP A 113 -2.39 -16.89 -7.25
C ASP A 113 -3.76 -17.51 -7.54
N ASP A 114 -4.75 -17.22 -6.69
CA ASP A 114 -6.08 -17.80 -6.77
C ASP A 114 -7.10 -16.72 -7.14
N ALA A 115 -7.53 -16.70 -8.40
CA ALA A 115 -8.47 -15.72 -8.93
C ALA A 115 -9.86 -15.80 -8.29
N ILE A 116 -10.34 -17.01 -8.00
CA ILE A 116 -11.67 -17.23 -7.39
C ILE A 116 -11.66 -16.71 -5.96
N LYS A 117 -10.60 -17.03 -5.21
CA LYS A 117 -10.43 -16.53 -3.85
C LYS A 117 -10.21 -15.02 -3.84
N ARG A 118 -9.44 -14.46 -4.78
CA ARG A 118 -9.26 -13.01 -4.91
C ARG A 118 -10.59 -12.31 -5.15
N GLU A 119 -11.38 -12.80 -6.09
CA GLU A 119 -12.70 -12.26 -6.38
C GLU A 119 -13.58 -12.24 -5.14
N ARG A 120 -13.64 -13.34 -4.40
CA ARG A 120 -14.34 -13.42 -3.12
C ARG A 120 -13.90 -12.32 -2.15
N GLN A 121 -12.59 -12.13 -2.00
CA GLN A 121 -12.04 -11.14 -1.08
C GLN A 121 -12.36 -9.71 -1.51
N ILE A 122 -12.25 -9.40 -2.81
CA ILE A 122 -12.56 -8.07 -3.35
C ILE A 122 -14.05 -7.79 -3.24
N ILE A 123 -14.92 -8.72 -3.62
CA ILE A 123 -16.38 -8.54 -3.51
C ILE A 123 -16.80 -8.34 -2.06
N ASN A 124 -16.28 -9.13 -1.12
CA ASN A 124 -16.59 -8.92 0.30
C ASN A 124 -16.08 -7.56 0.82
N TRP A 125 -14.94 -7.06 0.33
CA TRP A 125 -14.48 -5.71 0.67
C TRP A 125 -15.39 -4.63 0.08
N LEU A 126 -15.65 -4.69 -1.23
CA LEU A 126 -16.49 -3.71 -1.93
C LEU A 126 -17.91 -3.68 -1.39
N SER A 127 -18.44 -4.80 -0.91
CA SER A 127 -19.80 -4.86 -0.36
C SER A 127 -19.99 -4.09 0.94
N ILE A 128 -18.90 -3.82 1.68
CA ILE A 128 -18.94 -3.04 2.92
C ILE A 128 -18.23 -1.70 2.83
N ARG A 129 -17.39 -1.47 1.81
CA ARG A 129 -16.42 -0.36 1.76
C ARG A 129 -17.02 0.98 2.18
N ASP A 130 -18.13 1.39 1.57
CA ASP A 130 -18.74 2.69 1.84
C ASP A 130 -19.36 2.75 3.23
N GLN A 131 -20.08 1.68 3.64
CA GLN A 131 -20.65 1.60 4.98
C GLN A 131 -19.58 1.53 6.07
N TRP A 132 -18.45 0.90 5.77
CA TRP A 132 -17.29 0.79 6.66
C TRP A 132 -16.65 2.16 6.87
N PHE A 133 -16.42 2.93 5.81
CA PHE A 133 -15.91 4.30 5.95
C PHE A 133 -16.92 5.22 6.64
N TYR A 134 -18.21 5.07 6.38
CA TYR A 134 -19.26 5.76 7.13
C TYR A 134 -19.25 5.38 8.62
N HIS A 135 -19.04 4.10 8.94
CA HIS A 135 -18.90 3.63 10.31
C HIS A 135 -17.66 4.23 11.00
N LEU A 136 -16.51 4.20 10.35
CA LEU A 136 -15.27 4.79 10.88
C LEU A 136 -15.40 6.30 11.07
N ARG A 137 -16.12 6.99 10.18
CA ARG A 137 -16.47 8.42 10.35
C ARG A 137 -17.20 8.68 11.66
N GLN A 138 -18.17 7.85 12.02
CA GLN A 138 -18.96 8.04 13.25
C GLN A 138 -18.14 7.82 14.52
N GLN A 139 -17.12 6.95 14.46
CA GLN A 139 -16.26 6.66 15.61
C GLN A 139 -15.13 7.70 15.76
N GLY A 140 -14.76 8.37 14.68
CA GLY A 140 -13.67 9.36 14.65
C GLY A 140 -12.32 8.75 14.28
N LEU A 141 -11.39 9.57 13.80
CA LEU A 141 -10.09 9.14 13.27
C LEU A 141 -9.13 8.60 14.33
N ASP A 142 -9.37 8.92 15.60
CA ASP A 142 -8.60 8.45 16.74
C ASP A 142 -9.08 7.09 17.27
N THR A 143 -10.01 6.45 16.55
CA THR A 143 -10.53 5.14 16.94
C THR A 143 -9.43 4.09 16.85
N ASN A 144 -9.18 3.41 17.97
CA ASN A 144 -8.29 2.27 17.98
C ASN A 144 -8.85 1.16 17.07
N ALA A 145 -8.04 0.73 16.10
CA ALA A 145 -8.38 -0.42 15.27
C ALA A 145 -8.78 -1.62 16.15
N VAL A 146 -9.85 -2.32 15.79
CA VAL A 146 -10.39 -3.44 16.57
C VAL A 146 -10.07 -4.79 15.94
N LEU A 147 -9.95 -4.84 14.62
CA LEU A 147 -9.79 -6.07 13.86
C LEU A 147 -8.33 -6.42 13.66
N ASP A 148 -7.94 -7.65 13.99
CA ASP A 148 -6.59 -8.16 13.70
C ASP A 148 -6.48 -8.71 12.25
N ARG A 149 -5.29 -9.23 11.92
CA ARG A 149 -5.04 -9.85 10.60
C ARG A 149 -5.98 -11.01 10.31
N ASP A 150 -6.22 -11.87 11.29
CA ASP A 150 -7.04 -13.06 11.09
C ASP A 150 -8.53 -12.72 11.03
N ASP A 151 -8.97 -11.68 11.74
CA ASP A 151 -10.32 -11.14 11.64
C ASP A 151 -10.58 -10.68 10.20
N TRP A 152 -9.69 -9.86 9.63
CA TRP A 152 -9.79 -9.44 8.24
C TRP A 152 -9.76 -10.62 7.26
N ARG A 153 -8.85 -11.58 7.43
CA ARG A 153 -8.78 -12.76 6.55
C ARG A 153 -10.04 -13.62 6.64
N GLN A 154 -10.64 -13.76 7.81
CA GLN A 154 -11.88 -14.51 7.99
C GLN A 154 -13.04 -13.82 7.30
N PHE A 155 -13.17 -12.49 7.45
CA PHE A 155 -14.18 -11.71 6.75
C PHE A 155 -14.02 -11.77 5.23
N LEU A 156 -12.81 -11.48 4.72
CA LEU A 156 -12.54 -11.46 3.28
C LEU A 156 -12.73 -12.83 2.62
N SER A 157 -12.51 -13.94 3.34
CA SER A 157 -12.74 -15.30 2.82
C SER A 157 -14.09 -15.91 3.21
N HIS A 158 -15.00 -15.11 3.78
CA HIS A 158 -16.27 -15.60 4.29
C HIS A 158 -17.20 -16.00 3.15
N THR A 159 -17.86 -17.15 3.29
CA THR A 159 -18.85 -17.64 2.33
C THR A 159 -20.23 -17.70 2.98
N PRO A 160 -21.31 -17.55 2.20
CA PRO A 160 -22.68 -17.47 2.74
C PRO A 160 -23.07 -18.72 3.56
N GLU A 161 -22.54 -19.89 3.19
CA GLU A 161 -22.82 -21.17 3.85
C GLU A 161 -22.31 -21.22 5.30
N ARG A 162 -21.41 -20.32 5.68
CA ARG A 162 -20.90 -20.22 7.05
C ARG A 162 -21.88 -19.55 8.01
N GLY A 163 -22.89 -18.85 7.48
CA GLY A 163 -23.85 -18.06 8.25
C GLY A 163 -23.24 -16.78 8.81
N SER A 164 -23.66 -16.40 10.03
CA SER A 164 -23.20 -15.17 10.71
C SER A 164 -21.67 -15.09 10.84
N PHE A 165 -21.13 -13.89 10.63
CA PHE A 165 -19.71 -13.58 10.77
C PHE A 165 -19.26 -13.73 12.23
N GLY A 166 -20.09 -13.30 13.19
CA GLY A 166 -19.83 -13.36 14.62
C GLY A 166 -19.77 -14.76 15.23
N ARG A 167 -20.15 -15.81 14.49
CA ARG A 167 -20.29 -17.19 15.02
C ARG A 167 -19.03 -17.72 15.69
N LYS A 168 -17.85 -17.43 15.13
CA LYS A 168 -16.55 -17.90 15.66
C LYS A 168 -15.76 -16.82 16.39
N ARG A 169 -15.97 -15.54 16.05
CA ARG A 169 -15.21 -14.42 16.58
C ARG A 169 -16.12 -13.23 16.82
N LYS A 170 -16.23 -12.80 18.08
CA LYS A 170 -17.08 -11.67 18.49
C LYS A 170 -16.75 -10.37 17.77
N ASN A 171 -15.47 -10.13 17.44
CA ASN A 171 -15.02 -8.95 16.72
C ASN A 171 -15.65 -8.83 15.31
N LEU A 172 -16.07 -9.94 14.71
CA LEU A 172 -16.68 -9.97 13.38
C LEU A 172 -18.18 -9.65 13.38
N THR A 173 -18.80 -9.52 14.55
CA THR A 173 -20.23 -9.16 14.68
C THR A 173 -20.56 -7.79 14.07
N ILE A 174 -19.55 -6.93 13.90
CA ILE A 174 -19.70 -5.67 13.16
C ILE A 174 -20.16 -5.91 11.71
N PHE A 175 -19.67 -6.98 11.06
CA PHE A 175 -20.03 -7.29 9.69
C PHE A 175 -21.45 -7.86 9.57
N ASP A 176 -21.99 -8.47 10.63
CA ASP A 176 -23.42 -8.84 10.66
C ASP A 176 -24.32 -7.59 10.64
N LYS A 177 -23.85 -6.44 11.15
CA LYS A 177 -24.58 -5.17 11.09
C LYS A 177 -24.48 -4.48 9.73
N LEU A 178 -23.31 -4.59 9.08
CA LEU A 178 -23.04 -3.99 7.77
C LEU A 178 -23.60 -4.84 6.62
N LEU A 179 -23.73 -6.15 6.83
CA LEU A 179 -24.30 -7.11 5.89
C LEU A 179 -25.35 -7.97 6.61
N PRO A 180 -26.55 -7.42 6.88
CA PRO A 180 -27.60 -8.14 7.62
C PRO A 180 -28.05 -9.44 6.91
N ASP A 181 -28.01 -9.46 5.58
CA ASP A 181 -28.35 -10.63 4.77
C ASP A 181 -27.18 -11.63 4.62
N GLY A 182 -26.04 -11.34 5.24
CA GLY A 182 -24.82 -12.14 5.17
C GLY A 182 -23.95 -11.87 3.94
N ALA A 183 -22.94 -12.71 3.73
CA ALA A 183 -22.07 -12.60 2.56
C ALA A 183 -22.82 -12.94 1.26
N PHE A 184 -22.38 -12.33 0.15
CA PHE A 184 -22.98 -12.54 -1.17
C PHE A 184 -22.63 -13.92 -1.74
N LYS A 185 -23.58 -14.56 -2.42
CA LYS A 185 -23.29 -15.74 -3.26
C LYS A 185 -22.57 -15.27 -4.52
N ILE A 186 -21.40 -15.84 -4.78
CA ILE A 186 -20.61 -15.54 -5.97
C ILE A 186 -20.56 -16.85 -6.77
N ALA A 187 -21.27 -16.89 -7.88
CA ALA A 187 -21.20 -17.99 -8.83
C ALA A 187 -20.61 -17.48 -10.16
N PRO A 188 -19.95 -18.35 -10.95
CA PRO A 188 -19.29 -17.98 -12.21
C PRO A 188 -20.24 -17.30 -13.21
N ASP A 189 -21.49 -17.74 -13.25
CA ASP A 189 -22.49 -17.29 -14.23
C ASP A 189 -23.33 -16.10 -13.73
N THR A 190 -23.16 -15.70 -12.47
CA THR A 190 -23.90 -14.56 -11.91
C THR A 190 -23.16 -13.26 -12.20
N SER A 191 -23.91 -12.22 -12.56
CA SER A 191 -23.36 -10.87 -12.67
C SER A 191 -22.66 -10.47 -11.37
N THR A 192 -21.50 -9.83 -11.51
CA THR A 192 -20.77 -9.20 -10.40
C THR A 192 -21.24 -7.78 -10.10
N LEU A 193 -22.30 -7.31 -10.77
CA LEU A 193 -23.03 -6.14 -10.30
C LEU A 193 -23.83 -6.48 -9.03
N PRO A 194 -23.99 -5.55 -8.08
CA PRO A 194 -23.63 -4.13 -8.16
C PRO A 194 -22.32 -3.82 -7.40
N PHE A 195 -21.23 -4.59 -7.60
CA PHE A 195 -19.96 -4.26 -6.95
C PHE A 195 -19.17 -3.24 -7.77
N TRP A 196 -18.87 -2.10 -7.16
CA TRP A 196 -18.16 -0.99 -7.80
C TRP A 196 -17.01 -0.51 -6.92
N TRP A 197 -15.92 -0.11 -7.55
CA TRP A 197 -14.93 0.76 -6.95
C TRP A 197 -15.13 2.16 -7.53
N PHE A 198 -15.82 3.02 -6.79
CA PHE A 198 -16.32 4.30 -7.28
C PHE A 198 -17.16 4.17 -8.56
N ASP A 199 -16.69 4.73 -9.67
CA ASP A 199 -17.32 4.71 -10.99
C ASP A 199 -16.88 3.51 -11.85
N ARG A 200 -16.02 2.63 -11.31
CA ARG A 200 -15.50 1.45 -12.01
C ARG A 200 -16.22 0.18 -11.57
N PRO A 201 -16.96 -0.50 -12.47
CA PRO A 201 -17.64 -1.73 -12.13
C PRO A 201 -16.62 -2.86 -11.98
N TYR A 202 -16.82 -3.73 -11.00
CA TYR A 202 -16.17 -5.03 -10.99
C TYR A 202 -16.84 -5.91 -12.04
N ASN A 203 -16.30 -5.95 -13.27
CA ASN A 203 -16.93 -6.60 -14.41
C ASN A 203 -16.09 -7.77 -14.96
N ARG A 204 -16.58 -9.01 -14.87
CA ARG A 204 -15.91 -10.19 -15.46
C ARG A 204 -15.85 -10.17 -16.99
N GLY A 205 -16.76 -9.48 -17.66
CA GLY A 205 -16.84 -9.42 -19.11
C GLY A 205 -15.76 -8.56 -19.76
N ASP A 206 -15.04 -7.75 -18.97
CA ASP A 206 -13.93 -6.92 -19.41
C ASP A 206 -12.71 -7.21 -18.54
N GLU A 207 -11.89 -8.18 -18.97
CA GLU A 207 -10.73 -8.66 -18.22
C GLU A 207 -9.72 -7.52 -17.91
N GLU A 208 -9.55 -6.59 -18.83
CA GLU A 208 -8.58 -5.50 -18.66
C GLU A 208 -9.07 -4.46 -17.66
N ALA A 209 -10.32 -4.00 -17.81
CA ALA A 209 -10.93 -3.13 -16.83
C ALA A 209 -11.00 -3.80 -15.45
N LEU A 210 -11.20 -5.12 -15.40
CA LEU A 210 -11.20 -5.88 -14.15
C LEU A 210 -9.83 -5.86 -13.49
N ILE A 211 -8.74 -6.16 -14.21
CA ILE A 211 -7.38 -6.16 -13.65
C ILE A 211 -7.03 -4.79 -13.09
N VAL A 212 -7.36 -3.72 -13.82
CA VAL A 212 -7.16 -2.34 -13.39
C VAL A 212 -7.96 -2.04 -12.11
N THR A 213 -9.24 -2.42 -12.08
CA THR A 213 -10.11 -2.22 -10.90
C THR A 213 -9.60 -2.99 -9.68
N GLN A 214 -9.17 -4.24 -9.85
CA GLN A 214 -8.55 -5.03 -8.79
C GLN A 214 -7.26 -4.36 -8.28
N GLY A 215 -6.43 -3.83 -9.19
CA GLY A 215 -5.22 -3.10 -8.85
C GLY A 215 -5.51 -1.84 -8.04
N LEU A 216 -6.49 -1.04 -8.48
CA LEU A 216 -6.90 0.20 -7.81
C LEU A 216 -7.45 -0.04 -6.41
N VAL A 217 -8.22 -1.12 -6.21
CA VAL A 217 -8.66 -1.55 -4.88
C VAL A 217 -7.45 -1.87 -3.98
N MET A 218 -6.48 -2.64 -4.47
CA MET A 218 -5.27 -2.95 -3.67
C MET A 218 -4.44 -1.70 -3.36
N TRP A 219 -4.29 -0.82 -4.34
CA TRP A 219 -3.55 0.42 -4.19
C TRP A 219 -4.18 1.33 -3.14
N GLU A 220 -5.51 1.50 -3.18
CA GLU A 220 -6.24 2.26 -2.17
C GLU A 220 -5.98 1.72 -0.76
N LEU A 221 -6.06 0.39 -0.59
CA LEU A 221 -5.84 -0.24 0.71
C LEU A 221 -4.42 -0.04 1.23
N ASP A 222 -3.43 -0.10 0.34
CA ASP A 222 -2.02 0.13 0.70
C ASP A 222 -1.75 1.62 1.02
N GLU A 223 -2.32 2.56 0.26
CA GLU A 223 -2.25 4.00 0.56
C GLU A 223 -2.89 4.34 1.90
N LEU A 224 -4.11 3.86 2.14
CA LEU A 224 -4.79 4.06 3.42
C LEU A 224 -3.99 3.47 4.56
N THR A 225 -3.44 2.25 4.39
CA THR A 225 -2.63 1.63 5.44
C THR A 225 -1.33 2.40 5.67
N PHE A 226 -0.64 2.84 4.61
CA PHE A 226 0.57 3.65 4.73
C PHE A 226 0.31 4.99 5.43
N GLN A 227 -0.79 5.66 5.11
CA GLN A 227 -1.21 6.87 5.82
C GLN A 227 -1.41 6.62 7.32
N GLN A 228 -2.03 5.50 7.70
CA GLN A 228 -2.20 5.12 9.10
C GLN A 228 -0.86 4.83 9.79
N GLU A 229 0.09 4.18 9.10
CA GLU A 229 1.43 3.93 9.64
C GLU A 229 2.17 5.25 9.90
N PHE A 230 2.05 6.20 8.97
CA PHE A 230 2.66 7.52 9.11
C PHE A 230 2.08 8.30 10.28
N LEU A 231 0.74 8.33 10.39
CA LEU A 231 0.03 8.95 11.52
C LEU A 231 0.41 8.30 12.86
N ALA A 232 0.43 6.96 12.92
CA ALA A 232 0.80 6.23 14.12
C ALA A 232 2.23 6.56 14.56
N LEU A 233 3.17 6.63 13.61
CA LEU A 233 4.55 6.99 13.91
C LEU A 233 4.67 8.44 14.40
N GLN A 234 4.05 9.40 13.69
CA GLN A 234 4.01 10.80 14.11
C GLN A 234 3.44 10.94 15.53
N ARG A 235 2.31 10.30 15.81
CA ARG A 235 1.67 10.32 17.13
C ARG A 235 2.57 9.74 18.21
N ASN A 236 3.17 8.58 17.97
CA ASN A 236 4.07 7.93 18.94
C ASN A 236 5.30 8.79 19.25
N ILE A 237 5.93 9.38 18.23
CA ILE A 237 7.05 10.33 18.41
C ILE A 237 6.60 11.53 19.24
N SER A 238 5.42 12.08 18.93
CA SER A 238 4.96 13.31 19.58
C SER A 238 4.57 13.09 21.04
N ILE A 239 3.92 11.98 21.36
CA ILE A 239 3.59 11.59 22.74
C ILE A 239 4.88 11.37 23.55
N ARG A 240 5.88 10.68 22.98
CA ARG A 240 7.17 10.46 23.65
C ARG A 240 7.96 11.75 23.90
N ALA A 241 7.79 12.74 23.05
CA ALA A 241 8.37 14.07 23.23
C ALA A 241 7.61 14.93 24.27
N GLY A 242 6.46 14.46 24.78
CA GLY A 242 5.67 15.19 25.77
C GLY A 242 4.90 16.37 25.19
N HIS A 243 4.61 16.37 23.88
CA HIS A 243 3.87 17.45 23.25
C HIS A 243 2.41 17.51 23.75
N PRO A 244 1.86 18.71 23.98
CA PRO A 244 0.46 18.88 24.37
C PRO A 244 -0.51 18.56 23.22
N GLU A 245 -1.78 18.30 23.55
CA GLU A 245 -2.80 17.82 22.60
C GLU A 245 -2.97 18.74 21.36
N ASN A 246 -2.92 20.06 21.56
CA ASN A 246 -3.00 21.04 20.46
C ASN A 246 -1.83 20.91 19.46
N GLU A 247 -0.65 20.54 19.94
CA GLU A 247 0.50 20.29 19.08
C GLU A 247 0.39 18.93 18.39
N LEU A 248 -0.18 17.91 19.05
CA LEU A 248 -0.52 16.62 18.41
C LEU A 248 -1.45 16.83 17.22
N ASP A 249 -2.49 17.67 17.38
CA ASP A 249 -3.42 18.04 16.32
C ASP A 249 -2.73 18.78 15.17
N THR A 250 -1.86 19.74 15.50
CA THR A 250 -1.09 20.48 14.49
C THR A 250 -0.21 19.54 13.66
N ARG A 251 0.52 18.64 14.32
CA ARG A 251 1.39 17.65 13.67
C ARG A 251 0.59 16.62 12.87
N ARG A 252 -0.59 16.21 13.35
CA ARG A 252 -1.52 15.38 12.60
C ARG A 252 -1.95 16.06 11.30
N ASN A 253 -2.27 17.35 11.34
CA ASN A 253 -2.64 18.12 10.15
C ASN A 253 -1.48 18.22 9.15
N MET A 254 -0.23 18.34 9.62
CA MET A 254 0.93 18.31 8.72
C MET A 254 1.04 16.98 7.95
N VAL A 255 0.75 15.84 8.61
CA VAL A 255 0.71 14.53 7.93
C VAL A 255 -0.38 14.51 6.84
N PHE A 256 -1.54 15.10 7.11
CA PHE A 256 -2.60 15.16 6.10
C PHE A 256 -2.21 15.94 4.85
N ASN A 257 -1.29 16.90 4.92
CA ASN A 257 -0.85 17.67 3.77
C ASN A 257 -0.10 16.82 2.72
N ILE A 258 0.44 15.67 3.11
CA ILE A 258 1.12 14.73 2.19
C ILE A 258 0.14 14.23 1.10
N TRP A 259 -1.14 14.12 1.43
CA TRP A 259 -2.21 13.66 0.55
C TRP A 259 -3.17 14.78 0.13
N ASP A 260 -2.76 16.04 0.18
CA ASP A 260 -3.63 17.19 -0.13
C ASP A 260 -4.12 17.21 -1.58
N ALA A 261 -3.33 16.62 -2.49
CA ALA A 261 -3.73 16.43 -3.89
C ALA A 261 -4.96 15.51 -4.06
N TYR A 262 -5.34 14.75 -3.04
CA TYR A 262 -6.50 13.85 -3.10
C TYR A 262 -7.75 14.48 -2.49
N LYS A 263 -8.88 14.34 -3.20
CA LYS A 263 -10.20 14.64 -2.62
C LYS A 263 -10.51 13.60 -1.55
N ARG A 264 -10.40 14.00 -0.29
CA ARG A 264 -10.60 13.11 0.86
C ARG A 264 -11.84 13.49 1.67
N GLU A 265 -12.37 12.51 2.37
CA GLU A 265 -13.38 12.66 3.41
C GLU A 265 -12.73 12.35 4.77
N HIS A 266 -12.99 13.22 5.76
CA HIS A 266 -12.41 13.11 7.10
C HIS A 266 -10.88 12.95 7.11
N GLY A 267 -10.17 13.59 6.17
CA GLY A 267 -8.70 13.60 6.12
C GLY A 267 -8.03 12.27 5.76
N ILE A 268 -8.75 11.14 5.67
CA ILE A 268 -8.15 9.81 5.45
C ILE A 268 -8.68 9.16 4.19
N TYR A 269 -9.99 9.06 4.01
CA TYR A 269 -10.56 8.20 2.96
C TYR A 269 -10.77 8.95 1.66
N PHE A 270 -10.60 8.28 0.51
CA PHE A 270 -10.87 8.89 -0.79
C PHE A 270 -12.37 9.11 -1.00
N LYS A 271 -12.75 10.35 -1.29
CA LYS A 271 -14.15 10.74 -1.58
C LYS A 271 -14.56 10.42 -3.01
N SER A 272 -13.59 10.39 -3.91
CA SER A 272 -13.77 10.15 -5.34
C SER A 272 -12.55 9.41 -5.87
N PRO A 273 -12.67 8.69 -7.00
CA PRO A 273 -11.51 8.04 -7.60
C PRO A 273 -10.47 9.11 -7.95
N PRO A 274 -9.17 8.87 -7.73
CA PRO A 274 -8.13 9.74 -8.24
C PRO A 274 -8.21 9.80 -9.77
N VAL A 275 -8.22 11.02 -10.31
CA VAL A 275 -8.27 11.25 -11.77
C VAL A 275 -6.89 11.00 -12.40
N GLU A 276 -5.82 11.19 -11.62
CA GLU A 276 -4.43 11.14 -12.05
C GLU A 276 -3.56 10.51 -10.95
N ASP A 277 -2.37 10.09 -11.33
CA ASP A 277 -1.32 9.64 -10.43
C ASP A 277 -0.84 10.79 -9.52
N ARG A 278 -1.05 10.67 -8.20
CA ARG A 278 -0.83 11.73 -7.22
C ARG A 278 -0.06 11.23 -5.99
N GLY A 279 0.34 12.14 -5.11
CA GLY A 279 1.04 11.79 -3.86
C GLY A 279 2.51 11.44 -4.07
N ILE A 280 3.12 10.86 -3.04
CA ILE A 280 4.60 10.69 -2.95
C ILE A 280 5.19 9.81 -4.05
N GLY A 281 4.40 8.86 -4.56
CA GLY A 281 4.77 7.96 -5.64
C GLY A 281 4.59 8.52 -7.04
N SER A 282 3.99 9.70 -7.16
CA SER A 282 3.58 10.22 -8.46
C SER A 282 4.76 10.51 -9.39
N PHE A 283 4.57 10.15 -10.65
CA PHE A 283 5.42 10.52 -11.78
C PHE A 283 5.13 11.93 -12.30
N ILE A 284 3.95 12.47 -11.99
CA ILE A 284 3.58 13.83 -12.37
C ILE A 284 4.25 14.79 -11.40
N TRP A 285 5.25 15.53 -11.88
CA TRP A 285 6.10 16.40 -11.06
C TRP A 285 5.30 17.35 -10.16
N ASN A 286 4.21 17.92 -10.69
CA ASN A 286 3.32 18.85 -10.00
C ASN A 286 2.53 18.22 -8.84
N PHE A 287 2.42 16.90 -8.78
CA PHE A 287 1.80 16.18 -7.65
C PHE A 287 2.84 15.48 -6.77
N GLY A 288 3.89 14.93 -7.38
CA GLY A 288 4.95 14.21 -6.68
C GLY A 288 5.83 15.10 -5.82
N VAL A 289 6.32 16.22 -6.35
CA VAL A 289 7.23 17.13 -5.63
C VAL A 289 6.57 17.74 -4.38
N PRO A 290 5.35 18.29 -4.46
CA PRO A 290 4.68 18.83 -3.27
C PRO A 290 4.42 17.77 -2.19
N ALA A 291 4.02 16.55 -2.58
CA ALA A 291 3.79 15.47 -1.62
C ALA A 291 5.08 15.03 -0.92
N VAL A 292 6.19 14.95 -1.67
CA VAL A 292 7.53 14.67 -1.12
C VAL A 292 7.96 15.76 -0.14
N ASP A 293 7.81 17.04 -0.51
CA ASP A 293 8.19 18.16 0.37
C ASP A 293 7.31 18.24 1.62
N ALA A 294 6.01 17.93 1.52
CA ALA A 294 5.11 17.84 2.65
C ALA A 294 5.53 16.72 3.62
N ALA A 295 5.86 15.53 3.09
CA ALA A 295 6.32 14.41 3.91
C ALA A 295 7.69 14.69 4.55
N ARG A 296 8.59 15.37 3.81
CA ARG A 296 9.86 15.89 4.34
C ARG A 296 9.62 16.83 5.52
N ALA A 297 8.72 17.80 5.39
CA ALA A 297 8.42 18.75 6.46
C ALA A 297 7.94 18.07 7.75
N VAL A 298 7.21 16.95 7.64
CA VAL A 298 6.84 16.17 8.82
C VAL A 298 8.06 15.48 9.44
N MET A 299 8.84 14.78 8.62
CA MET A 299 10.03 14.02 9.06
C MET A 299 11.17 14.90 9.57
N GLU A 300 11.26 16.15 9.12
CA GLU A 300 12.21 17.13 9.64
C GLU A 300 12.05 17.33 11.15
N SER A 301 10.80 17.27 11.63
CA SER A 301 10.47 17.46 13.05
C SER A 301 10.73 16.24 13.93
N TRP A 302 11.16 15.12 13.35
CA TRP A 302 11.41 13.88 14.09
C TRP A 302 12.82 13.88 14.70
N PRO A 303 13.01 13.17 15.83
CA PRO A 303 14.34 12.97 16.40
C PRO A 303 15.29 12.34 15.36
N ASP A 304 16.56 12.76 15.39
CA ASP A 304 17.62 12.24 14.53
C ASP A 304 17.38 12.46 13.01
N SER A 305 16.56 13.45 12.63
CA SER A 305 16.25 13.74 11.22
C SER A 305 17.52 14.07 10.40
N PRO A 306 17.77 13.38 9.25
CA PRO A 306 18.91 13.61 8.39
C PRO A 306 18.99 15.04 7.85
N GLN A 307 20.21 15.54 7.63
CA GLN A 307 20.44 16.93 7.18
C GLN A 307 19.74 17.25 5.85
N ILE A 308 19.62 16.28 4.94
CA ILE A 308 18.91 16.47 3.65
C ILE A 308 17.42 16.75 3.85
N LEU A 309 16.80 16.28 4.93
CA LEU A 309 15.39 16.56 5.22
C LEU A 309 15.16 17.97 5.75
N ARG A 310 16.21 18.69 6.16
CA ARG A 310 16.12 20.07 6.68
C ARG A 310 16.08 21.13 5.59
N SER A 311 16.33 20.74 4.34
CA SER A 311 16.32 21.66 3.19
C SER A 311 15.01 21.48 2.42
N PRO A 312 14.13 22.49 2.37
CA PRO A 312 12.90 22.40 1.59
C PRO A 312 13.18 22.35 0.10
N LEU A 313 12.28 21.73 -0.66
CA LEU A 313 12.32 21.81 -2.12
C LEU A 313 11.98 23.24 -2.59
N VAL A 314 12.56 23.65 -3.71
CA VAL A 314 12.49 25.02 -4.22
C VAL A 314 11.12 25.28 -4.86
N ARG A 315 10.67 26.54 -4.80
CA ARG A 315 9.53 27.04 -5.60
C ARG A 315 10.04 27.97 -6.71
N PRO A 316 9.52 27.86 -7.95
CA PRO A 316 8.45 26.97 -8.40
C PRO A 316 8.93 25.49 -8.54
N VAL A 317 8.02 24.52 -8.63
CA VAL A 317 8.35 23.08 -8.52
C VAL A 317 9.32 22.60 -9.62
N GLU A 318 9.26 23.25 -10.78
CA GLU A 318 10.09 23.01 -11.96
C GLU A 318 11.56 23.39 -11.73
N ALA A 319 11.87 24.19 -10.71
CA ALA A 319 13.24 24.54 -10.36
C ALA A 319 14.00 23.39 -9.68
N ASN A 320 13.30 22.34 -9.23
CA ASN A 320 13.93 21.17 -8.62
C ASN A 320 14.41 20.20 -9.70
N THR A 321 15.63 19.70 -9.54
CA THR A 321 16.19 18.71 -10.47
C THR A 321 15.81 17.29 -10.08
N ILE A 322 15.74 16.40 -11.07
CA ILE A 322 15.44 14.98 -10.87
C ILE A 322 16.37 14.32 -9.81
N PRO A 323 17.70 14.48 -9.87
CA PRO A 323 18.60 13.86 -8.89
C PRO A 323 18.33 14.33 -7.46
N VAL A 324 18.03 15.62 -7.26
CA VAL A 324 17.76 16.18 -5.92
C VAL A 324 16.52 15.54 -5.30
N VAL A 325 15.42 15.47 -6.06
CA VAL A 325 14.17 14.87 -5.57
C VAL A 325 14.32 13.37 -5.35
N GLN A 326 15.06 12.67 -6.21
CA GLN A 326 15.34 11.24 -6.04
C GLN A 326 16.19 10.95 -4.80
N SER A 327 17.26 11.72 -4.57
CA SER A 327 18.07 11.59 -3.34
C SER A 327 17.23 11.84 -2.10
N LEU A 328 16.34 12.85 -2.13
CA LEU A 328 15.43 13.12 -1.03
C LEU A 328 14.43 11.98 -0.80
N ARG A 329 13.79 11.45 -1.86
CA ARG A 329 12.86 10.30 -1.77
C ARG A 329 13.53 9.08 -1.15
N MET A 330 14.76 8.76 -1.58
CA MET A 330 15.53 7.64 -1.05
C MET A 330 15.84 7.83 0.44
N GLU A 331 16.30 9.01 0.85
CA GLU A 331 16.61 9.25 2.26
C GLU A 331 15.34 9.29 3.13
N MET A 332 14.23 9.82 2.63
CA MET A 332 12.94 9.78 3.32
C MET A 332 12.47 8.35 3.54
N ALA A 333 12.53 7.49 2.52
CA ALA A 333 12.17 6.08 2.64
C ALA A 333 13.04 5.40 3.70
N ARG A 334 14.37 5.63 3.65
CA ARG A 334 15.34 5.09 4.60
C ARG A 334 15.04 5.53 6.03
N PHE A 335 14.87 6.83 6.22
CA PHE A 335 14.60 7.42 7.52
C PHE A 335 13.26 6.94 8.09
N PHE A 336 12.21 6.88 7.27
CA PHE A 336 10.91 6.36 7.68
C PHE A 336 11.01 4.92 8.16
N CYS A 337 11.51 3.99 7.31
CA CYS A 337 11.52 2.58 7.63
C CYS A 337 12.34 2.27 8.89
N ARG A 338 13.52 2.91 9.04
CA ARG A 338 14.37 2.74 10.23
C ARG A 338 13.72 3.31 11.48
N THR A 339 13.15 4.51 11.40
CA THR A 339 12.45 5.13 12.53
C THR A 339 11.23 4.32 12.92
N TYR A 340 10.48 3.82 11.94
CA TYR A 340 9.34 2.95 12.15
C TYR A 340 9.73 1.65 12.87
N LEU A 341 10.77 0.96 12.37
CA LEU A 341 11.32 -0.25 12.99
C LEU A 341 11.79 0.00 14.42
N LYS A 342 12.48 1.12 14.67
CA LYS A 342 12.93 1.51 16.02
C LYS A 342 11.75 1.68 16.99
N HIS A 343 10.64 2.22 16.52
CA HIS A 343 9.49 2.56 17.35
C HIS A 343 8.48 1.42 17.53
N PHE A 344 8.34 0.54 16.55
CA PHE A 344 7.31 -0.51 16.52
C PHE A 344 7.88 -1.92 16.36
N ALA A 345 9.20 -2.07 16.25
CA ALA A 345 9.91 -3.34 16.09
C ALA A 345 9.35 -4.22 14.96
N ARG A 346 8.84 -3.62 13.88
CA ARG A 346 8.31 -4.31 12.69
C ARG A 346 8.43 -3.47 11.44
N PHE A 347 8.33 -4.11 10.28
CA PHE A 347 8.27 -3.39 9.01
C PHE A 347 6.94 -2.63 8.86
N PRO A 348 6.98 -1.40 8.32
CA PRO A 348 5.77 -0.69 7.93
C PRO A 348 5.18 -1.26 6.65
N ILE A 349 3.89 -0.99 6.41
CA ILE A 349 3.36 -0.98 5.05
C ILE A 349 3.87 0.28 4.36
N VAL A 350 4.29 0.14 3.10
CA VAL A 350 4.95 1.18 2.31
C VAL A 350 4.10 1.54 1.09
N PRO A 351 4.25 2.74 0.52
CA PRO A 351 3.50 3.18 -0.66
C PRO A 351 3.77 2.29 -1.88
N THR A 352 2.75 2.14 -2.71
CA THR A 352 2.78 1.39 -3.96
C THR A 352 2.52 2.31 -5.15
N GLN A 353 2.92 1.86 -6.34
CA GLN A 353 2.70 2.58 -7.60
C GLN A 353 1.21 2.64 -7.92
N PHE A 354 0.75 3.82 -8.34
CA PHE A 354 -0.61 4.00 -8.82
C PHE A 354 -0.85 3.08 -10.03
N PRO A 355 -1.88 2.23 -10.03
CA PRO A 355 -2.24 1.43 -11.19
C PRO A 355 -2.82 2.37 -12.25
N ILE A 356 -1.98 2.83 -13.19
CA ILE A 356 -2.39 3.79 -14.22
C ILE A 356 -3.44 3.11 -15.12
N PRO A 357 -4.69 3.60 -15.13
CA PRO A 357 -5.63 3.25 -16.18
C PRO A 357 -5.25 4.05 -17.43
N TYR A 358 -4.96 3.38 -18.54
CA TYR A 358 -4.74 4.06 -19.81
C TYR A 358 -6.03 4.80 -20.20
N SER A 359 -5.99 6.12 -20.23
CA SER A 359 -6.83 6.90 -21.13
C SER A 359 -6.06 7.02 -22.44
N THR A 360 -6.62 6.45 -23.50
CA THR A 360 -6.15 6.62 -24.88
C THR A 360 -6.45 8.02 -25.38
#